data_AF-A0AAP5IDD3-F1
#
_entry.id   AF-A0AAP5IDD3-F1
#
_cell.length_a   1.000
_cell.length_b   1.000
_cell.length_c   1.000
_cell.angle_alpha   90.00
_cell.angle_beta   90.00
_cell.angle_gamma   90.00
#
_symmetry.space_group_name_H-M   'P 1'
#
loop_
_entity.id
_entity.type
_entity.pdbx_description
1 polymer ?
#
loop_
_entity_poly.entity_id
_entity_poly.type
_entity_poly.pdbx_seq_one_letter_code
_entity_poly.pdbx_strand_id
1 'polypeptide(L)'
;MGTWILETDKAIYWMEEQYYIDKINKSPISNREYHAVVAEMKHWFNSQNPPGMMKVVLGDINEPEHKPVNHAHGSGHAKTPKIRFIPADESNYNSRNGTKIDMIVMHNTDASLQASIDTFKDPNANVSAHYIVARTGEIIQMVKDSFRAWHAGDRIVNSRSIGIEHEATNANRGMTPAQQQSSIALVKYLMEAYSIPATNIKPHRDVTSIPGGTDCPRWIWSTDTDFEDWKNNHLA
;
A
#
# COMPACT_ATOMS: atom_id res chain seq x y z
N MET A 1 23.34 -21.53 1.72
CA MET A 1 23.73 -20.57 2.78
C MET A 1 22.43 -20.03 3.37
N GLY A 2 22.30 -19.98 4.70
CA GLY A 2 21.03 -19.69 5.37
C GLY A 2 20.75 -18.20 5.57
N THR A 3 19.53 -17.88 5.96
CA THR A 3 19.13 -16.55 6.43
C THR A 3 19.76 -16.25 7.79
N TRP A 4 20.04 -14.98 8.05
CA TRP A 4 20.67 -14.53 9.29
C TRP A 4 20.23 -13.10 9.63
N ILE A 5 20.57 -12.59 10.82
CA ILE A 5 20.15 -11.24 11.26
C ILE A 5 21.38 -10.36 11.43
N LEU A 6 21.34 -9.16 10.84
CA LEU A 6 22.30 -8.09 11.12
C LEU A 6 21.62 -7.03 11.99
N GLU A 7 22.19 -6.73 13.15
CA GLU A 7 21.76 -5.61 13.98
C GLU A 7 22.80 -4.49 13.92
N THR A 8 22.36 -3.27 13.61
CA THR A 8 23.16 -2.03 13.68
C THR A 8 22.54 -1.07 14.71
N ASP A 9 23.19 0.06 14.95
CA ASP A 9 22.63 1.11 15.82
C ASP A 9 21.35 1.74 15.26
N LYS A 10 21.13 1.66 13.95
CA LYS A 10 20.01 2.31 13.26
C LYS A 10 18.86 1.37 12.91
N ALA A 11 19.12 0.06 12.76
CA ALA A 11 18.11 -0.88 12.28
C ALA A 11 18.46 -2.34 12.64
N ILE A 12 17.48 -3.22 12.47
CA ILE A 12 17.66 -4.67 12.41
C ILE A 12 17.31 -5.11 10.99
N TYR A 13 18.18 -5.88 10.36
CA TYR A 13 18.04 -6.38 8.99
C TYR A 13 17.88 -7.89 9.00
N TRP A 14 16.91 -8.39 8.24
CA TRP A 14 16.81 -9.80 7.89
C TRP A 14 17.67 -10.05 6.64
N MET A 15 18.73 -10.83 6.77
CA MET A 15 19.75 -11.03 5.76
C MET A 15 19.62 -12.39 5.07
N GLU A 16 19.98 -12.44 3.79
CA GLU A 16 20.28 -13.67 3.06
C GLU A 16 21.55 -13.47 2.24
N GLU A 17 22.52 -14.36 2.44
CA GLU A 17 23.89 -14.18 1.94
C GLU A 17 24.48 -12.83 2.40
N GLN A 18 24.79 -11.92 1.48
CA GLN A 18 25.38 -10.61 1.77
C GLN A 18 24.35 -9.46 1.72
N TYR A 19 23.08 -9.77 1.48
CA TYR A 19 22.04 -8.77 1.23
C TYR A 19 20.93 -8.79 2.28
N TYR A 20 20.25 -7.67 2.50
CA TYR A 20 19.03 -7.65 3.31
C TYR A 20 17.77 -7.90 2.46
N ILE A 21 16.82 -8.64 3.01
CA ILE A 21 15.49 -8.93 2.46
C ILE A 21 14.43 -8.03 3.11
N ASP A 22 14.57 -7.74 4.41
CA ASP A 22 13.64 -6.88 5.16
C ASP A 22 14.37 -6.08 6.25
N LYS A 23 13.80 -4.96 6.70
CA LYS A 23 14.41 -4.07 7.70
C LYS A 23 13.39 -3.45 8.67
N ILE A 24 13.82 -3.34 9.93
CA ILE A 24 13.10 -2.62 10.99
C ILE A 24 13.98 -1.48 11.49
N ASN A 25 13.55 -0.23 11.28
CA ASN A 25 14.28 0.95 11.76
C ASN A 25 14.16 1.11 13.28
N LYS A 26 15.27 1.41 13.96
CA LYS A 26 15.32 1.85 15.35
C LYS A 26 15.11 3.36 15.38
N SER A 27 13.96 3.84 15.87
CA SER A 27 13.74 5.29 16.07
C SER A 27 14.54 5.81 17.28
N PRO A 28 14.96 7.09 17.29
CA PRO A 28 15.61 7.68 18.47
C PRO A 28 14.55 7.96 19.53
N ILE A 29 14.21 6.97 20.35
CA ILE A 29 13.19 7.11 21.39
C ILE A 29 13.77 6.60 22.71
N SER A 30 13.97 7.53 23.63
CA SER A 30 14.58 7.40 24.95
C SER A 30 13.71 6.65 25.99
N ASN A 31 13.00 5.58 25.59
CA ASN A 31 12.05 4.94 26.49
C ASN A 31 12.48 3.52 26.91
N ARG A 32 12.44 3.29 28.24
CA ARG A 32 12.97 2.11 28.94
C ARG A 32 12.23 0.80 28.54
N GLU A 33 11.03 0.91 27.97
CA GLU A 33 10.21 -0.21 27.48
C GLU A 33 10.76 -0.83 26.18
N TYR A 34 11.40 -0.06 25.29
CA TYR A 34 12.02 -0.60 24.06
C TYR A 34 13.22 -1.50 24.38
N HIS A 35 14.00 -1.12 25.39
CA HIS A 35 15.13 -1.93 25.86
C HIS A 35 14.68 -3.29 26.39
N ALA A 36 13.50 -3.38 27.00
CA ALA A 36 12.94 -4.63 27.48
C ALA A 36 12.54 -5.55 26.31
N VAL A 37 11.86 -5.03 25.29
CA VAL A 37 11.47 -5.81 24.11
C VAL A 37 12.70 -6.31 23.33
N VAL A 38 13.71 -5.46 23.12
CA VAL A 38 14.96 -5.86 22.48
C VAL A 38 15.74 -6.85 23.34
N ALA A 39 15.73 -6.70 24.68
CA ALA A 39 16.38 -7.65 25.58
C ALA A 39 15.66 -9.01 25.61
N GLU A 40 14.33 -9.04 25.57
CA GLU A 40 13.53 -10.27 25.49
C GLU A 40 13.73 -10.97 24.14
N MET A 41 13.77 -10.23 23.03
CA MET A 41 14.13 -10.80 21.72
C MET A 41 15.55 -11.35 21.74
N LYS A 42 16.53 -10.63 22.31
CA LYS A 42 17.92 -11.10 22.48
C LYS A 42 18.01 -12.35 23.36
N HIS A 43 17.21 -12.44 24.41
CA HIS A 43 17.15 -13.61 25.29
C HIS A 43 16.55 -14.82 24.55
N TRP A 44 15.50 -14.60 23.76
CA TRP A 44 14.90 -15.63 22.91
C TRP A 44 15.87 -16.15 21.85
N PHE A 45 16.60 -15.27 21.15
CA PHE A 45 17.61 -15.66 20.15
C PHE A 45 18.80 -16.42 20.74
N ASN A 46 19.19 -16.14 21.99
CA ASN A 46 20.31 -16.79 22.66
C ASN A 46 19.90 -18.03 23.49
N SER A 47 18.60 -18.34 23.57
CA SER A 47 18.13 -19.57 24.20
C SER A 47 18.42 -20.77 23.30
N GLN A 48 18.91 -21.87 23.87
CA GLN A 48 19.44 -22.98 23.07
C GLN A 48 18.32 -23.67 22.27
N ASN A 49 18.50 -23.70 20.95
CA ASN A 49 17.60 -24.15 19.86
C ASN A 49 16.49 -23.18 19.41
N PRO A 50 16.84 -22.05 18.76
CA PRO A 50 15.91 -21.40 17.82
C PRO A 50 15.68 -22.30 16.59
N PRO A 51 14.50 -22.29 15.96
CA PRO A 51 14.21 -23.15 14.82
C PRO A 51 15.10 -22.74 13.63
N GLY A 52 16.02 -23.62 13.23
CA GLY A 52 16.82 -23.47 12.00
C GLY A 52 17.88 -22.36 12.06
N MET A 53 19.04 -22.66 12.64
CA MET A 53 20.34 -21.96 12.48
C MET A 53 20.29 -20.49 12.03
N MET A 54 19.80 -19.58 12.88
CA MET A 54 19.88 -18.14 12.63
C MET A 54 21.08 -17.56 13.37
N LYS A 55 22.05 -16.99 12.63
CA LYS A 55 23.24 -16.35 13.20
C LYS A 55 22.98 -14.85 13.36
N VAL A 56 23.16 -14.29 14.56
CA VAL A 56 23.09 -12.83 14.76
C VAL A 56 24.51 -12.26 14.67
N VAL A 57 24.71 -11.24 13.84
CA VAL A 57 25.98 -10.52 13.72
C VAL A 57 25.76 -9.06 14.09
N LEU A 58 26.65 -8.52 14.91
CA LEU A 58 26.68 -7.11 15.31
C LEU A 58 27.73 -6.38 14.45
N GLY A 59 27.42 -5.21 13.90
CA GLY A 59 28.39 -4.43 13.12
C GLY A 59 28.04 -2.95 12.93
N ASP A 60 29.08 -2.14 12.70
CA ASP A 60 29.04 -0.68 12.53
C ASP A 60 28.90 -0.24 11.05
N ILE A 61 28.28 -1.07 10.21
CA ILE A 61 28.34 -0.85 8.77
C ILE A 61 27.32 0.19 8.27
N ASN A 62 27.69 0.88 7.19
CA ASN A 62 26.74 1.52 6.28
C ASN A 62 25.62 0.52 5.92
N GLU A 63 24.40 1.00 5.71
CA GLU A 63 23.23 0.17 5.41
C GLU A 63 23.58 -0.89 4.34
N PRO A 64 23.42 -2.20 4.63
CA PRO A 64 23.75 -3.26 3.69
C PRO A 64 22.91 -3.13 2.42
N GLU A 65 23.40 -3.67 1.31
CA GLU A 65 22.65 -3.63 0.06
C GLU A 65 21.39 -4.51 0.15
N HIS A 66 20.27 -3.99 -0.37
CA HIS A 66 19.05 -4.78 -0.52
C HIS A 66 19.29 -5.87 -1.56
N LYS A 67 18.73 -7.07 -1.34
CA LYS A 67 18.95 -8.20 -2.25
C LYS A 67 18.52 -7.81 -3.67
N PRO A 68 19.45 -7.82 -4.65
CA PRO A 68 19.10 -7.56 -6.03
C PRO A 68 18.17 -8.67 -6.49
N VAL A 69 16.98 -8.28 -6.97
CA VAL A 69 15.99 -9.21 -7.49
C VAL A 69 16.47 -9.70 -8.85
N ASN A 70 17.03 -10.91 -8.90
CA ASN A 70 17.42 -11.53 -10.16
C ASN A 70 16.16 -11.94 -10.93
N HIS A 71 15.69 -11.05 -11.81
CA HIS A 71 14.72 -11.39 -12.86
C HIS A 71 15.45 -12.15 -13.98
N ALA A 72 15.74 -13.43 -13.76
CA ALA A 72 16.18 -14.31 -14.83
C ALA A 72 14.95 -14.92 -15.51
N HIS A 73 14.85 -14.64 -16.82
CA HIS A 73 13.85 -15.07 -17.81
C HIS A 73 12.69 -14.09 -18.04
N GLY A 74 12.64 -13.60 -19.27
CA GLY A 74 11.79 -12.51 -19.70
C GLY A 74 10.29 -12.80 -19.59
N SER A 75 9.64 -12.00 -18.75
CA SER A 75 8.31 -11.46 -18.97
C SER A 75 8.30 -10.07 -18.33
N GLY A 76 7.61 -9.10 -18.94
CA GLY A 76 7.66 -7.69 -18.52
C GLY A 76 6.97 -7.42 -17.19
N HIS A 77 7.67 -7.65 -16.07
CA HIS A 77 7.20 -7.20 -14.76
C HIS A 77 7.17 -5.67 -14.72
N ALA A 78 6.02 -5.10 -14.34
CA ALA A 78 5.86 -3.65 -14.23
C ALA A 78 6.85 -3.11 -13.18
N LYS A 79 7.60 -2.05 -13.53
CA LYS A 79 8.44 -1.35 -12.55
C LYS A 79 7.57 -0.96 -11.34
N THR A 80 8.05 -1.28 -10.13
CA THR A 80 7.37 -0.87 -8.89
C THR A 80 7.12 0.64 -8.93
N PRO A 81 5.86 1.09 -8.74
CA PRO A 81 5.54 2.51 -8.79
C PRO A 81 6.25 3.26 -7.66
N LYS A 82 6.71 4.49 -7.96
CA LYS A 82 7.23 5.39 -6.93
C LYS A 82 6.05 5.91 -6.09
N ILE A 83 5.98 5.47 -4.85
CA ILE A 83 4.91 5.81 -3.90
C ILE A 83 5.48 6.72 -2.80
N ARG A 84 4.82 7.84 -2.55
CA ARG A 84 5.09 8.68 -1.37
C ARG A 84 4.09 8.37 -0.27
N PHE A 85 4.56 8.17 0.96
CA PHE A 85 3.66 7.95 2.09
C PHE A 85 3.35 9.28 2.81
N ILE A 86 2.08 9.61 2.94
CA ILE A 86 1.57 10.71 3.77
C ILE A 86 0.43 10.13 4.60
N PRO A 87 0.60 9.82 5.89
CA PRO A 87 -0.45 9.14 6.62
C PRO A 87 -1.73 9.98 6.71
N ALA A 88 -2.88 9.32 6.51
CA ALA A 88 -4.17 9.77 6.99
C ALA A 88 -4.18 9.82 8.53
N ASP A 89 -5.16 10.53 9.10
CA ASP A 89 -5.39 10.51 10.54
C ASP A 89 -5.79 9.10 11.01
N GLU A 90 -5.30 8.68 12.17
CA GLU A 90 -5.58 7.34 12.73
C GLU A 90 -7.05 7.11 13.07
N SER A 91 -7.85 8.18 13.17
CA SER A 91 -9.30 8.13 13.36
C SER A 91 -10.06 7.72 12.10
N ASN A 92 -9.41 7.69 10.93
CA ASN A 92 -10.04 7.44 9.63
C ASN A 92 -9.77 6.05 9.04
N TYR A 93 -9.08 5.17 9.76
CA TYR A 93 -8.85 3.79 9.35
C TYR A 93 -8.70 2.90 10.58
N ASN A 94 -8.75 1.59 10.38
CA ASN A 94 -8.55 0.66 11.48
C ASN A 94 -8.01 -0.68 10.96
N SER A 95 -7.73 -1.63 11.85
CA SER A 95 -7.31 -2.98 11.43
C SER A 95 -8.34 -3.61 10.48
N ARG A 96 -7.86 -4.30 9.41
CA ARG A 96 -8.69 -5.19 8.58
C ARG A 96 -8.90 -6.57 9.20
N ASN A 97 -8.39 -6.80 10.43
CA ASN A 97 -8.51 -8.03 11.21
C ASN A 97 -8.08 -9.29 10.43
N GLY A 98 -6.95 -9.19 9.70
CA GLY A 98 -6.43 -10.30 8.89
C GLY A 98 -7.25 -10.65 7.64
N THR A 99 -8.29 -9.87 7.31
CA THR A 99 -9.06 -10.07 6.08
C THR A 99 -8.14 -9.96 4.87
N LYS A 100 -8.17 -10.98 4.00
CA LYS A 100 -7.37 -10.98 2.77
C LYS A 100 -7.83 -9.86 1.84
N ILE A 101 -6.87 -9.17 1.23
CA ILE A 101 -7.12 -8.24 0.12
C ILE A 101 -7.37 -9.07 -1.14
N ASP A 102 -8.51 -8.86 -1.77
CA ASP A 102 -8.87 -9.55 -3.02
C ASP A 102 -9.60 -8.67 -4.04
N MET A 103 -9.65 -7.35 -3.80
CA MET A 103 -10.37 -6.38 -4.63
C MET A 103 -9.65 -5.02 -4.65
N ILE A 104 -9.75 -4.30 -5.76
CA ILE A 104 -9.37 -2.88 -5.85
C ILE A 104 -10.62 -2.09 -6.23
N VAL A 105 -10.88 -1.01 -5.48
CA VAL A 105 -12.01 -0.10 -5.76
C VAL A 105 -11.45 1.21 -6.30
N MET A 106 -11.93 1.59 -7.49
CA MET A 106 -11.48 2.76 -8.23
C MET A 106 -12.44 3.94 -7.99
N HIS A 107 -11.87 5.07 -7.58
CA HIS A 107 -12.59 6.28 -7.18
C HIS A 107 -12.14 7.52 -7.94
N ASN A 108 -12.97 8.57 -7.91
CA ASN A 108 -12.53 9.93 -8.14
C ASN A 108 -12.66 10.76 -6.86
N THR A 109 -11.75 11.70 -6.65
CA THR A 109 -11.70 12.49 -5.40
C THR A 109 -12.85 13.48 -5.22
N ASP A 110 -13.42 14.00 -6.32
CA ASP A 110 -14.28 15.20 -6.34
C ASP A 110 -13.64 16.45 -5.69
N ALA A 111 -12.31 16.43 -5.58
CA ALA A 111 -11.51 17.49 -4.96
C ALA A 111 -10.10 17.55 -5.57
N SER A 112 -9.35 18.60 -5.27
CA SER A 112 -7.91 18.66 -5.61
C SER A 112 -7.11 17.69 -4.75
N LEU A 113 -5.89 17.36 -5.18
CA LEU A 113 -4.99 16.49 -4.42
C LEU A 113 -4.83 16.96 -2.96
N GLN A 114 -4.55 18.24 -2.75
CA GLN A 114 -4.30 18.78 -1.42
C GLN A 114 -5.57 18.70 -0.55
N ALA A 115 -6.73 19.04 -1.11
CA ALA A 115 -7.99 18.94 -0.38
C ALA A 115 -8.32 17.48 0.01
N SER A 116 -8.04 16.50 -0.86
CA SER A 116 -8.20 15.09 -0.50
C SER A 116 -7.27 14.64 0.62
N ILE A 117 -6.01 15.10 0.60
CA ILE A 117 -5.05 14.84 1.69
C ILE A 117 -5.56 15.46 3.00
N ASP A 118 -6.02 16.71 2.95
CA ASP A 118 -6.51 17.43 4.12
C ASP A 118 -7.74 16.76 4.71
N THR A 119 -8.69 16.32 3.88
CA THR A 119 -9.86 15.54 4.31
C THR A 119 -9.44 14.26 5.03
N PHE A 120 -8.53 13.47 4.47
CA PHE A 120 -8.11 12.22 5.11
C PHE A 120 -7.28 12.44 6.38
N LYS A 121 -6.75 13.65 6.59
CA LYS A 121 -6.06 14.08 7.81
C LYS A 121 -6.98 14.73 8.86
N ASP A 122 -8.23 15.02 8.53
CA ASP A 122 -9.19 15.49 9.53
C ASP A 122 -9.69 14.30 10.35
N PRO A 123 -9.45 14.26 11.68
CA PRO A 123 -9.89 13.14 12.53
C PRO A 123 -11.42 12.95 12.54
N ASN A 124 -12.20 13.94 12.09
CA ASN A 124 -13.66 13.87 12.05
C ASN A 124 -14.22 13.48 10.67
N ALA A 125 -13.38 13.27 9.66
CA ALA A 125 -13.82 13.01 8.29
C ALA A 125 -14.58 11.70 8.16
N ASN A 126 -14.21 10.69 8.97
CA ASN A 126 -14.76 9.34 8.90
C ASN A 126 -14.65 8.71 7.50
N VAL A 127 -13.63 9.11 6.73
CA VAL A 127 -13.34 8.61 5.38
C VAL A 127 -11.84 8.57 5.13
N SER A 128 -11.39 7.59 4.34
CA SER A 128 -10.01 7.50 3.86
C SER A 128 -9.91 6.55 2.67
N ALA A 129 -8.84 6.68 1.89
CA ALA A 129 -8.45 5.71 0.87
C ALA A 129 -7.00 5.25 1.10
N HIS A 130 -6.59 4.16 0.45
CA HIS A 130 -5.22 3.68 0.56
C HIS A 130 -4.29 4.51 -0.29
N TYR A 131 -4.71 4.86 -1.51
CA TYR A 131 -3.90 5.60 -2.47
C TYR A 131 -4.67 6.77 -3.08
N ILE A 132 -3.94 7.83 -3.43
CA ILE A 132 -4.38 8.90 -4.32
C ILE A 132 -3.40 8.99 -5.49
N VAL A 133 -3.91 9.00 -6.71
CA VAL A 133 -3.15 9.26 -7.94
C VAL A 133 -3.46 10.68 -8.39
N ALA A 134 -2.48 11.57 -8.24
CA ALA A 134 -2.59 12.96 -8.63
C ALA A 134 -2.63 13.12 -10.16
N ARG A 135 -3.10 14.27 -10.64
CA ARG A 135 -3.08 14.61 -12.08
C ARG A 135 -1.66 14.67 -12.66
N THR A 136 -0.65 14.86 -11.82
CA THR A 136 0.78 14.84 -12.20
C THR A 136 1.35 13.43 -12.38
N GLY A 137 0.60 12.38 -11.99
CA GLY A 137 1.08 11.00 -11.90
C GLY A 137 1.74 10.67 -10.57
N GLU A 138 1.83 11.61 -9.63
CA GLU A 138 2.28 11.29 -8.27
C GLU A 138 1.31 10.31 -7.60
N ILE A 139 1.85 9.23 -7.02
CA ILE A 139 1.09 8.27 -6.21
C ILE A 139 1.40 8.53 -4.74
N ILE A 140 0.35 8.81 -3.97
CA ILE A 140 0.44 9.03 -2.52
C ILE A 140 -0.31 7.91 -1.82
N GLN A 141 0.37 7.20 -0.93
CA GLN A 141 -0.26 6.25 -0.02
C GLN A 141 -0.64 6.95 1.28
N MET A 142 -1.92 6.87 1.64
CA MET A 142 -2.51 7.50 2.82
C MET A 142 -2.77 6.51 3.96
N VAL A 143 -3.19 5.29 3.61
CA VAL A 143 -3.39 4.17 4.54
C VAL A 143 -2.57 2.97 4.06
N LYS A 144 -1.81 2.36 4.96
CA LYS A 144 -1.05 1.13 4.64
C LYS A 144 -2.01 0.02 4.26
N ASP A 145 -1.63 -0.81 3.29
CA ASP A 145 -2.47 -1.92 2.81
C ASP A 145 -2.91 -2.89 3.92
N SER A 146 -2.07 -3.10 4.95
CA SER A 146 -2.40 -3.95 6.10
C SER A 146 -3.55 -3.42 6.98
N PHE A 147 -3.97 -2.17 6.78
CA PHE A 147 -5.11 -1.55 7.44
C PHE A 147 -6.30 -1.44 6.49
N ARG A 148 -7.47 -1.27 7.06
CA ARG A 148 -8.73 -1.01 6.36
C ARG A 148 -8.95 0.49 6.29
N ALA A 149 -8.80 1.08 5.11
CA ALA A 149 -9.30 2.42 4.80
C ALA A 149 -10.85 2.43 4.66
N TRP A 150 -11.46 3.60 4.80
CA TRP A 150 -12.92 3.78 4.78
C TRP A 150 -13.35 4.53 3.51
N HIS A 151 -13.39 3.83 2.37
CA HIS A 151 -13.62 4.45 1.05
C HIS A 151 -14.93 4.02 0.38
N ALA A 152 -15.42 2.81 0.64
CA ALA A 152 -16.53 2.23 -0.12
C ALA A 152 -17.92 2.53 0.46
N GLY A 153 -17.99 3.08 1.68
CA GLY A 153 -19.26 3.17 2.41
C GLY A 153 -19.87 1.80 2.77
N ASP A 154 -19.10 0.72 2.59
CA ASP A 154 -19.47 -0.64 2.96
C ASP A 154 -18.32 -1.29 3.74
N ARG A 155 -18.64 -1.79 4.94
CA ARG A 155 -17.65 -2.36 5.86
C ARG A 155 -16.97 -3.62 5.31
N ILE A 156 -17.72 -4.47 4.60
CA ILE A 156 -17.20 -5.73 4.04
C ILE A 156 -16.27 -5.40 2.88
N VAL A 157 -16.69 -4.52 1.96
CA VAL A 157 -15.89 -4.07 0.82
C VAL A 157 -14.62 -3.39 1.30
N ASN A 158 -14.71 -2.45 2.24
CA ASN A 158 -13.53 -1.80 2.84
C ASN A 158 -12.52 -2.83 3.38
N SER A 159 -12.99 -3.87 4.08
CA SER A 159 -12.12 -4.85 4.74
C SER A 159 -11.34 -5.74 3.77
N ARG A 160 -11.87 -5.98 2.57
CA ARG A 160 -11.28 -6.88 1.55
C ARG A 160 -10.65 -6.16 0.35
N SER A 161 -10.66 -4.83 0.35
CA SER A 161 -10.23 -4.05 -0.81
C SER A 161 -9.16 -3.01 -0.52
N ILE A 162 -8.57 -2.52 -1.60
CA ILE A 162 -7.71 -1.34 -1.67
C ILE A 162 -8.47 -0.26 -2.46
N GLY A 163 -8.84 0.84 -1.81
CA GLY A 163 -9.36 2.05 -2.46
C GLY A 163 -8.26 2.91 -3.09
N ILE A 164 -8.41 3.23 -4.37
CA ILE A 164 -7.54 4.14 -5.13
C ILE A 164 -8.35 5.35 -5.63
N GLU A 165 -8.00 6.52 -5.13
CA GLU A 165 -8.56 7.81 -5.55
C GLU A 165 -7.82 8.38 -6.76
N HIS A 166 -8.54 8.88 -7.75
CA HIS A 166 -7.97 9.63 -8.86
C HIS A 166 -8.39 11.09 -8.73
N GLU A 167 -7.42 12.00 -8.67
CA GLU A 167 -7.69 13.44 -8.65
C GLU A 167 -8.50 13.87 -9.88
N ALA A 168 -9.79 14.11 -9.68
CA ALA A 168 -10.72 14.60 -10.69
C ALA A 168 -12.00 15.17 -10.05
N THR A 169 -12.57 16.15 -10.74
CA THR A 169 -13.77 16.92 -10.39
C THR A 169 -14.59 17.15 -11.66
N ASN A 170 -15.77 17.76 -11.51
CA ASN A 170 -16.57 18.20 -12.65
C ASN A 170 -15.78 19.09 -13.64
N ALA A 171 -14.84 19.90 -13.15
CA ALA A 171 -14.10 20.88 -13.95
C ALA A 171 -12.88 20.29 -14.68
N ASN A 172 -12.41 19.09 -14.29
CA ASN A 172 -11.21 18.46 -14.84
C ASN A 172 -11.40 16.94 -15.03
N ARG A 173 -12.48 16.59 -15.73
CA ARG A 173 -12.86 15.21 -16.06
C ARG A 173 -11.78 14.47 -16.85
N GLY A 174 -11.76 13.16 -16.71
CA GLY A 174 -10.79 12.24 -17.30
C GLY A 174 -9.43 12.28 -16.61
N MET A 175 -8.65 11.22 -16.83
CA MET A 175 -7.26 11.17 -16.40
C MET A 175 -6.37 11.97 -17.34
N THR A 176 -5.34 12.61 -16.78
CA THR A 176 -4.19 13.03 -17.61
C THR A 176 -3.40 11.80 -18.06
N PRO A 177 -2.57 11.90 -19.11
CA PRO A 177 -1.68 10.80 -19.50
C PRO A 177 -0.78 10.30 -18.35
N ALA A 178 -0.24 11.21 -17.53
CA ALA A 178 0.62 10.85 -16.41
C ALA A 178 -0.14 10.13 -15.28
N GLN A 179 -1.34 10.58 -14.97
CA GLN A 179 -2.23 9.95 -14.01
C GLN A 179 -2.66 8.56 -14.48
N GLN A 180 -3.00 8.40 -15.76
CA GLN A 180 -3.35 7.10 -16.35
C GLN A 180 -2.19 6.11 -16.31
N GLN A 181 -0.97 6.52 -16.71
CA GLN A 181 0.21 5.66 -16.63
C GLN A 181 0.47 5.18 -15.20
N SER A 182 0.34 6.09 -14.23
CA SER A 182 0.58 5.80 -12.82
C SER A 182 -0.51 4.92 -12.22
N SER A 183 -1.77 5.15 -12.61
CA SER A 183 -2.91 4.30 -12.24
C SER A 183 -2.74 2.87 -12.75
N ILE A 184 -2.40 2.70 -14.04
CA ILE A 184 -2.15 1.37 -14.64
C ILE A 184 -1.00 0.66 -13.91
N ALA A 185 0.11 1.37 -13.65
CA ALA A 185 1.26 0.81 -12.95
C ALA A 185 0.90 0.38 -11.52
N LEU A 186 0.17 1.22 -10.78
CA LEU A 186 -0.25 0.94 -9.41
C LEU A 186 -1.23 -0.24 -9.36
N VAL A 187 -2.23 -0.26 -10.23
CA VAL A 187 -3.23 -1.34 -10.28
C VAL A 187 -2.57 -2.67 -10.63
N LYS A 188 -1.69 -2.72 -11.64
CA LYS A 188 -0.95 -3.94 -11.99
C LYS A 188 -0.05 -4.42 -10.85
N TYR A 189 0.66 -3.50 -10.20
CA TYR A 189 1.49 -3.82 -9.05
C TYR A 189 0.68 -4.45 -7.91
N LEU A 190 -0.48 -3.88 -7.57
CA LEU A 190 -1.36 -4.41 -6.52
C LEU A 190 -2.04 -5.72 -6.93
N MET A 191 -2.39 -5.87 -8.21
CA MET A 191 -2.92 -7.13 -8.76
C MET A 191 -1.92 -8.27 -8.60
N GLU A 192 -0.65 -8.03 -8.94
CA GLU A 192 0.43 -9.00 -8.77
C GLU A 192 0.68 -9.31 -7.29
N ALA A 193 0.83 -8.27 -6.45
CA ALA A 193 1.13 -8.41 -5.02
C ALA A 193 0.07 -9.20 -4.25
N TYR A 194 -1.21 -9.05 -4.59
CA TYR A 194 -2.32 -9.68 -3.87
C TYR A 194 -3.03 -10.79 -4.67
N SER A 195 -2.54 -11.09 -5.88
CA SER A 195 -3.17 -12.03 -6.82
C SER A 195 -4.63 -11.69 -7.11
N ILE A 196 -4.91 -10.41 -7.36
CA ILE A 196 -6.26 -9.89 -7.66
C ILE A 196 -6.51 -10.03 -9.16
N PRO A 197 -7.55 -10.77 -9.60
CA PRO A 197 -7.90 -10.83 -11.01
C PRO A 197 -8.51 -9.51 -11.49
N ALA A 198 -8.37 -9.19 -12.79
CA ALA A 198 -8.95 -7.99 -13.38
C ALA A 198 -10.47 -7.86 -13.15
N THR A 199 -11.18 -8.99 -12.99
CA THR A 199 -12.63 -9.04 -12.67
C THR A 199 -12.97 -8.45 -11.30
N ASN A 200 -12.01 -8.38 -10.38
CA ASN A 200 -12.14 -7.82 -9.04
C ASN A 200 -11.61 -6.37 -8.95
N ILE A 201 -11.37 -5.73 -10.09
CA ILE A 201 -11.18 -4.28 -10.18
C ILE A 201 -12.55 -3.67 -10.44
N LYS A 202 -13.06 -2.90 -9.47
CA LYS A 202 -14.45 -2.41 -9.44
C LYS A 202 -14.50 -0.89 -9.34
N PRO A 203 -15.46 -0.23 -10.02
CA PRO A 203 -15.77 1.16 -9.72
C PRO A 203 -16.56 1.22 -8.40
N HIS A 204 -16.47 2.32 -7.65
CA HIS A 204 -17.17 2.45 -6.35
C HIS A 204 -18.68 2.24 -6.43
N ARG A 205 -19.33 2.76 -7.47
CA ARG A 205 -20.77 2.59 -7.74
C ARG A 205 -21.26 1.14 -7.76
N ASP A 206 -20.39 0.17 -8.05
CA ASP A 206 -20.76 -1.25 -8.10
C ASP A 206 -20.69 -1.95 -6.73
N VAL A 207 -19.96 -1.36 -5.78
CA VAL A 207 -19.57 -2.04 -4.52
C VAL A 207 -19.80 -1.14 -3.31
N THR A 208 -20.92 -0.42 -3.31
CA THR A 208 -21.33 0.46 -2.22
C THR A 208 -22.61 -0.03 -1.55
N SER A 209 -22.74 0.27 -0.25
CA SER A 209 -23.98 0.11 0.52
C SER A 209 -24.54 1.46 1.00
N ILE A 210 -24.04 2.57 0.45
CA ILE A 210 -24.54 3.92 0.76
C ILE A 210 -26.01 4.01 0.30
N PRO A 211 -26.95 4.46 1.16
CA PRO A 211 -28.33 4.68 0.75
C PRO A 211 -28.44 5.67 -0.42
N GLY A 212 -29.13 5.27 -1.48
CA GLY A 212 -29.21 6.06 -2.72
C GLY A 212 -28.03 5.85 -3.69
N GLY A 213 -27.02 5.08 -3.28
CA GLY A 213 -25.87 4.72 -4.10
C GLY A 213 -24.85 5.85 -4.26
N THR A 214 -23.95 5.67 -5.22
CA THR A 214 -23.00 6.68 -5.68
C THR A 214 -22.80 6.51 -7.18
N ASP A 215 -22.45 7.58 -7.88
CA ASP A 215 -22.02 7.56 -9.27
C ASP A 215 -20.49 7.60 -9.42
N CYS A 216 -19.74 7.65 -8.31
CA CYS A 216 -18.29 7.54 -8.30
C CYS A 216 -17.84 6.23 -9.01
N PRO A 217 -16.86 6.26 -9.93
CA PRO A 217 -15.97 7.38 -10.32
C PRO A 217 -16.36 8.10 -11.63
N ARG A 218 -17.57 8.69 -11.74
CA ARG A 218 -18.07 9.34 -12.98
C ARG A 218 -17.14 10.36 -13.62
N TRP A 219 -16.28 11.01 -12.85
CA TRP A 219 -15.36 12.02 -13.38
C TRP A 219 -14.20 11.42 -14.14
N ILE A 220 -13.92 10.13 -13.93
CA ILE A 220 -12.91 9.39 -14.68
C ILE A 220 -13.55 8.50 -15.74
N TRP A 221 -14.56 7.72 -15.35
CA TRP A 221 -15.31 6.82 -16.23
C TRP A 221 -16.80 7.10 -16.05
N SER A 222 -17.41 7.75 -17.05
CA SER A 222 -18.79 8.24 -16.96
C SER A 222 -19.81 7.09 -16.99
N THR A 223 -19.45 5.98 -17.64
CA THR A 223 -20.28 4.78 -17.75
C THR A 223 -19.53 3.52 -17.34
N ASP A 224 -20.24 2.41 -17.16
CA ASP A 224 -19.64 1.08 -16.95
C ASP A 224 -18.88 0.60 -18.18
N THR A 225 -19.37 0.94 -19.37
CA THR A 225 -18.65 0.67 -20.63
C THR A 225 -17.28 1.36 -20.64
N ASP A 226 -17.21 2.64 -20.28
CA ASP A 226 -15.92 3.36 -20.23
C ASP A 226 -14.91 2.68 -19.29
N PHE A 227 -15.41 2.18 -18.15
CA PHE A 227 -14.60 1.53 -17.13
C PHE A 227 -14.11 0.15 -17.59
N GLU A 228 -15.00 -0.67 -18.17
CA GLU A 228 -14.65 -1.99 -18.69
C GLU A 228 -13.72 -1.88 -19.91
N ASP A 229 -13.92 -0.91 -20.80
CA ASP A 229 -13.01 -0.64 -21.91
C ASP A 229 -11.61 -0.29 -21.40
N TRP A 230 -11.50 0.57 -20.38
CA TRP A 230 -10.22 0.89 -19.76
C TRP A 230 -9.56 -0.35 -19.15
N LYS A 231 -10.31 -1.18 -18.42
CA LYS A 231 -9.79 -2.44 -17.86
C LYS A 231 -9.27 -3.38 -18.95
N ASN A 232 -10.04 -3.59 -20.00
CA ASN A 232 -9.68 -4.50 -21.09
C ASN A 232 -8.45 -4.01 -21.86
N ASN A 233 -8.34 -2.70 -22.06
CA ASN A 233 -7.22 -2.10 -22.80
C ASN A 233 -5.92 -2.04 -22.00
N HIS A 234 -5.96 -2.16 -20.67
CA HIS A 234 -4.80 -1.87 -19.83
C HIS A 234 -4.44 -2.94 -18.82
N LEU A 235 -5.38 -3.73 -18.30
CA LEU A 235 -5.15 -4.68 -17.20
C LEU A 235 -5.18 -6.15 -17.63
N ALA A 236 -5.62 -6.43 -18.86
CA ALA A 236 -5.51 -7.75 -19.48
C ALA A 236 -4.06 -8.13 -19.81
#